data_AF-A0A2D8BFC3-F1
#
_entry.id   AF-A0A2D8BFC3-F1
#
_cell.length_a   1.000
_cell.length_b   1.000
_cell.length_c   1.000
_cell.angle_alpha   90.00
_cell.angle_beta   90.00
_cell.angle_gamma   90.00
#
_symmetry.space_group_name_H-M   'P 1'
#
loop_
_entity.id
_entity.type
_entity.pdbx_description
1 polymer ?
#
loop_
_entity_poly.entity_id
_entity_poly.type
_entity_poly.pdbx_seq_one_letter_code
_entity_poly.pdbx_strand_id
1 'polypeptide(L)'
;MSPVFVLAYVVRNSNPTSVLKSGSILMVQHPERGWEFPGGHIEEGEYPEQALHREMKEEVGGKGTLLAWNKSYYPNGWVGLVSVDDEEVPFSQQHWNVNDQHVSTVQWFADLPNFTHWDVQEVIDLSNWVDSIESRHK
;
A
#
# COMPACT_ATOMS: atom_id res chain seq x y z
N MET A 1 1.59 -20.66 6.55
CA MET A 1 0.20 -20.43 6.95
C MET A 1 -0.42 -19.48 5.94
N SER A 2 -1.73 -19.59 5.70
CA SER A 2 -2.44 -18.59 4.89
C SER A 2 -2.63 -17.32 5.71
N PRO A 3 -2.46 -16.13 5.11
CA PRO A 3 -2.70 -14.87 5.81
C PRO A 3 -4.20 -14.70 6.09
N VAL A 4 -4.50 -13.90 7.11
CA VAL A 4 -5.85 -13.46 7.48
C VAL A 4 -6.15 -12.09 6.84
N PHE A 5 -5.12 -11.29 6.56
CA PHE A 5 -5.24 -9.97 5.94
C PHE A 5 -4.09 -9.70 4.96
N VAL A 6 -4.30 -8.73 4.08
CA VAL A 6 -3.29 -8.23 3.14
C VAL A 6 -3.21 -6.72 3.17
N LEU A 7 -2.00 -6.20 2.97
CA LEU A 7 -1.73 -4.76 2.86
C LEU A 7 -0.98 -4.47 1.57
N ALA A 8 -1.24 -3.33 0.96
CA ALA A 8 -0.56 -2.86 -0.23
C ALA A 8 0.48 -1.79 0.14
N TYR A 9 1.76 -2.09 -0.08
CA TYR A 9 2.79 -1.08 -0.16
C TYR A 9 2.86 -0.59 -1.61
N VAL A 10 2.30 0.58 -1.89
CA VAL A 10 2.16 1.08 -3.27
C VAL A 10 3.26 2.08 -3.60
N VAL A 11 3.94 1.86 -4.73
CA VAL A 11 4.95 2.74 -5.31
C VAL A 11 4.55 3.18 -6.73
N ARG A 12 5.13 4.29 -7.18
CA ARG A 12 4.93 4.79 -8.55
C ARG A 12 5.79 4.00 -9.52
N ASN A 13 5.26 3.65 -10.70
CA ASN A 13 6.03 2.97 -11.72
C ASN A 13 7.17 3.84 -12.26
N SER A 14 6.97 5.16 -12.34
CA SER A 14 8.02 6.11 -12.74
C SER A 14 9.19 6.18 -11.74
N ASN A 15 8.95 5.85 -10.47
CA ASN A 15 9.95 5.85 -9.40
C ASN A 15 9.59 4.80 -8.32
N PRO A 16 9.98 3.52 -8.51
CA PRO A 16 9.58 2.40 -7.66
C PRO A 16 10.36 2.32 -6.33
N THR A 17 11.03 3.39 -5.91
CA THR A 17 11.77 3.42 -4.64
C THR A 17 10.85 3.67 -3.45
N SER A 18 11.30 3.30 -2.25
CA SER A 18 10.55 3.61 -1.02
C SER A 18 10.56 5.11 -0.72
N VAL A 19 9.65 5.55 0.15
CA VAL A 19 9.60 6.94 0.66
C VAL A 19 10.89 7.34 1.41
N LEU A 20 11.66 6.37 1.93
CA LEU A 20 12.95 6.66 2.57
C LEU A 20 14.08 6.94 1.57
N LYS A 21 13.90 6.58 0.29
CA LYS A 21 14.88 6.79 -0.80
C LYS A 21 14.31 7.68 -1.91
N SER A 22 13.70 8.80 -1.51
CA SER A 22 13.15 9.81 -2.42
C SER A 22 12.03 9.30 -3.34
N GLY A 23 11.47 8.13 -3.03
CA GLY A 23 10.24 7.65 -3.64
C GLY A 23 9.02 8.22 -2.94
N SER A 24 7.89 7.59 -3.21
CA SER A 24 6.61 7.96 -2.60
C SER A 24 5.90 6.72 -2.09
N ILE A 25 5.03 6.93 -1.12
CA ILE A 25 4.13 5.91 -0.58
C ILE A 25 2.69 6.38 -0.70
N LEU A 26 1.79 5.50 -1.15
CA LEU A 26 0.36 5.78 -1.17
C LEU A 26 -0.29 5.31 0.12
N MET A 27 -1.12 6.17 0.72
CA MET A 27 -1.87 5.85 1.93
C MET A 27 -3.32 6.28 1.81
N VAL A 28 -4.17 5.61 2.59
CA VAL A 28 -5.60 5.92 2.73
C VAL A 28 -5.86 6.49 4.11
N GLN A 29 -6.78 7.45 4.20
CA GLN A 29 -7.15 8.09 5.46
C GLN A 29 -8.46 7.49 5.98
N HIS A 30 -8.37 6.80 7.11
CA HIS A 30 -9.52 6.40 7.88
C HIS A 30 -9.96 7.55 8.81
N PRO A 31 -11.26 7.87 8.91
CA PRO A 31 -11.76 9.00 9.70
C PRO A 31 -11.31 9.02 11.17
N GLU A 32 -11.20 7.85 11.78
CA GLU A 32 -10.83 7.70 13.20
C GLU A 32 -9.38 7.23 13.43
N ARG A 33 -8.78 6.51 12.47
CA ARG A 33 -7.49 5.83 12.64
C ARG A 33 -6.32 6.61 12.03
N GLY A 34 -6.62 7.59 11.18
CA GLY A 34 -5.63 8.37 10.46
C GLY A 34 -5.14 7.66 9.19
N TRP A 35 -3.89 7.93 8.81
CA TRP A 35 -3.28 7.35 7.62
C TRP A 35 -2.87 5.90 7.84
N GLU A 36 -3.26 5.02 6.92
CA GLU A 36 -2.94 3.60 6.90
C GLU A 36 -2.57 3.12 5.50
N PHE A 37 -1.91 1.95 5.43
CA PHE A 37 -1.73 1.25 4.16
C PHE A 37 -3.09 0.80 3.63
N PRO A 38 -3.34 0.90 2.32
CA PRO A 38 -4.51 0.27 1.72
C PRO A 38 -4.49 -1.24 1.98
N GLY A 39 -5.63 -1.83 2.33
CA GLY A 39 -5.74 -3.26 2.57
C GLY A 39 -6.77 -3.64 3.62
N GLY A 40 -7.00 -4.95 3.74
CA GLY A 40 -8.08 -5.47 4.56
C GLY A 40 -8.02 -6.98 4.75
N HIS A 41 -9.11 -7.51 5.30
CA HIS A 41 -9.24 -8.92 5.60
C HIS A 41 -9.48 -9.73 4.32
N ILE A 42 -8.95 -10.95 4.30
CA ILE A 42 -9.25 -11.90 3.24
C ILE A 42 -10.62 -12.53 3.51
N GLU A 43 -11.50 -12.50 2.52
CA GLU A 43 -12.83 -13.10 2.63
C GLU A 43 -12.80 -14.64 2.46
N GLU A 44 -13.88 -15.30 2.85
CA GLU A 44 -13.98 -16.76 2.73
C GLU A 44 -13.92 -17.19 1.25
N GLY A 45 -12.95 -18.03 0.91
CA GLY A 45 -12.73 -18.50 -0.46
C GLY A 45 -11.90 -17.55 -1.34
N GLU A 46 -11.44 -16.41 -0.80
CA GLU A 46 -10.62 -15.43 -1.51
C GLU A 46 -9.12 -15.77 -1.43
N TYR A 47 -8.40 -15.67 -2.55
CA TYR A 47 -6.94 -15.75 -2.55
C TYR A 47 -6.33 -14.41 -2.07
N PRO A 48 -5.15 -14.40 -1.41
CA PRO A 48 -4.55 -13.15 -0.91
C PRO A 48 -4.36 -12.07 -1.98
N GLU A 49 -4.04 -12.46 -3.21
CA GLU A 49 -3.91 -11.53 -4.34
C GLU A 49 -5.27 -10.97 -4.80
N GLN A 50 -6.34 -11.76 -4.73
CA GLN A 50 -7.69 -11.27 -5.01
C GLN A 50 -8.13 -10.24 -3.97
N ALA A 51 -7.91 -10.54 -2.69
CA ALA A 51 -8.16 -9.61 -1.59
C ALA A 51 -7.41 -8.29 -1.81
N LEU A 52 -6.11 -8.36 -2.12
CA LEU A 52 -5.29 -7.17 -2.34
C LEU A 52 -5.83 -6.31 -3.49
N HIS A 53 -6.23 -6.93 -4.61
CA HIS A 53 -6.81 -6.21 -5.74
C HIS A 53 -8.21 -5.67 -5.47
N ARG A 54 -9.02 -6.36 -4.67
CA ARG A 54 -10.33 -5.89 -4.23
C ARG A 54 -10.18 -4.65 -3.36
N GLU A 55 -9.35 -4.71 -2.32
CA GLU A 55 -9.07 -3.59 -1.41
C GLU A 55 -8.49 -2.38 -2.16
N MET A 56 -7.53 -2.59 -3.06
CA MET A 56 -7.01 -1.52 -3.93
C MET A 56 -8.11 -0.87 -4.79
N LYS A 57 -9.07 -1.65 -5.27
CA LYS A 57 -10.17 -1.09 -6.06
C LYS A 57 -11.15 -0.32 -5.17
N GLU A 58 -11.45 -0.82 -3.99
CA GLU A 58 -12.43 -0.26 -3.06
C GLU A 58 -11.90 1.01 -2.37
N GLU A 59 -10.70 0.96 -1.79
CA GLU A 59 -10.16 2.05 -0.98
C GLU A 59 -9.35 3.07 -1.80
N VAL A 60 -8.71 2.61 -2.89
CA VAL A 60 -7.81 3.45 -3.71
C VAL A 60 -8.46 3.85 -5.04
N GLY A 61 -9.44 3.08 -5.53
CA GLY A 61 -10.12 3.37 -6.80
C GLY A 61 -9.31 3.01 -8.04
N GLY A 62 -8.25 2.20 -7.90
CA GLY A 62 -7.32 1.87 -8.98
C GLY A 62 -6.80 0.44 -8.92
N LYS A 63 -6.05 0.05 -9.96
CA LYS A 63 -5.36 -1.25 -10.02
C LYS A 63 -3.86 -1.02 -10.17
N GLY A 64 -3.08 -1.92 -9.60
CA GLY A 64 -1.63 -1.95 -9.77
C GLY A 64 -1.14 -3.35 -10.10
N THR A 65 0.14 -3.44 -10.42
CA THR A 65 0.86 -4.69 -10.64
C THR A 65 1.53 -5.12 -9.35
N LEU A 66 1.18 -6.29 -8.85
CA LEU A 66 1.87 -6.91 -7.72
C LEU A 66 3.28 -7.35 -8.16
N LEU A 67 4.31 -6.82 -7.51
CA LEU A 67 5.71 -7.11 -7.81
C LEU A 67 6.28 -8.20 -6.88
N ALA A 68 5.96 -8.14 -5.59
CA ALA A 68 6.49 -9.05 -4.59
C ALA A 68 5.59 -9.15 -3.35
N TRP A 69 5.74 -10.25 -2.60
CA TRP A 69 5.10 -10.45 -1.30
C TRP A 69 6.13 -10.46 -0.17
N ASN A 70 5.89 -9.68 0.89
CA ASN A 70 6.45 -9.92 2.21
C ASN A 70 5.49 -10.80 3.00
N LYS A 71 5.87 -12.06 3.22
CA LYS A 71 5.05 -13.08 3.91
C LYS A 71 5.48 -13.32 5.36
N SER A 72 6.48 -12.58 5.83
CA SER A 72 7.16 -12.84 7.11
C SER A 72 7.12 -11.66 8.07
N TYR A 73 6.76 -10.46 7.60
CA TYR A 73 6.72 -9.27 8.46
C TYR A 73 5.63 -9.40 9.53
N TYR A 74 4.40 -9.67 9.11
CA TYR A 74 3.30 -9.98 10.03
C TYR A 74 3.11 -11.49 10.17
N PRO A 75 2.86 -12.00 11.39
CA PRO A 75 2.58 -13.43 11.60
C PRO A 75 1.38 -13.96 10.80
N ASN A 76 0.33 -13.12 10.66
CA ASN A 76 -0.94 -13.48 10.02
C ASN A 76 -1.29 -12.56 8.84
N GLY A 77 -0.34 -11.77 8.34
CA GLY A 77 -0.60 -10.77 7.30
C GLY A 77 0.49 -10.75 6.24
N TRP A 78 0.11 -10.54 4.99
CA TRP A 78 1.06 -10.38 3.90
C TRP A 78 1.05 -8.96 3.36
N VAL A 79 2.23 -8.43 3.05
CA VAL A 79 2.36 -7.11 2.42
C VAL A 79 2.77 -7.29 0.96
N GLY A 80 1.94 -6.80 0.04
CA GLY A 80 2.23 -6.78 -1.39
C GLY A 80 2.93 -5.49 -1.76
N LEU A 81 4.10 -5.57 -2.39
CA LEU A 81 4.68 -4.43 -3.10
C LEU A 81 3.95 -4.29 -4.43
N VAL A 82 3.26 -3.17 -4.63
CA VAL A 82 2.43 -2.90 -5.79
C VAL A 82 2.98 -1.69 -6.54
N SER A 83 3.22 -1.82 -7.84
CA SER A 83 3.53 -0.70 -8.72
C SER A 83 2.27 -0.25 -9.45
N VAL A 84 2.05 1.06 -9.52
CA VAL A 84 0.92 1.66 -10.25
C VAL A 84 1.43 2.61 -11.33
N ASP A 85 0.69 2.68 -12.44
CA ASP A 85 0.94 3.67 -13.48
C ASP A 85 0.51 5.06 -12.99
N ASP A 86 1.50 5.89 -12.66
CA ASP A 86 1.31 7.22 -12.09
C ASP A 86 1.11 8.32 -13.15
N GLU A 87 0.99 7.97 -14.43
CA GLU A 87 0.54 8.89 -15.49
C GLU A 87 -0.98 8.88 -15.67
N GLU A 88 -1.64 7.82 -15.20
CA GLU A 88 -3.09 7.58 -15.34
C GLU A 88 -3.89 7.94 -14.09
N VAL A 89 -5.17 8.29 -14.27
CA VAL A 89 -6.06 8.56 -13.14
C VAL A 89 -6.47 7.25 -12.43
N PRO A 90 -6.54 7.24 -11.08
CA PRO A 90 -6.40 8.40 -10.19
C PRO A 90 -4.95 8.71 -9.77
N PHE A 91 -3.99 7.83 -10.06
CA PHE A 91 -2.62 7.86 -9.53
C PHE A 91 -1.79 9.07 -9.95
N SER A 92 -2.13 9.72 -11.08
CA SER A 92 -1.52 10.98 -11.52
C SER A 92 -1.85 12.18 -10.63
N GLN A 93 -2.86 12.06 -9.77
CA GLN A 93 -3.21 13.09 -8.78
C GLN A 93 -2.37 12.92 -7.50
N GLN A 94 -2.03 14.01 -6.84
CA GLN A 94 -1.33 13.95 -5.54
C GLN A 94 -2.23 13.37 -4.43
N HIS A 95 -3.52 13.68 -4.48
CA HIS A 95 -4.54 13.14 -3.58
C HIS A 95 -5.90 13.11 -4.29
N TRP A 96 -6.78 12.21 -3.89
CA TRP A 96 -8.15 12.12 -4.38
C TRP A 96 -9.08 11.52 -3.31
N ASN A 97 -10.37 11.67 -3.50
CA ASN A 97 -11.37 11.07 -2.63
C ASN A 97 -11.98 9.86 -3.34
N VAL A 98 -12.21 8.80 -2.60
CA VAL A 98 -12.90 7.60 -3.09
C VAL A 98 -14.28 7.56 -2.46
N ASN A 99 -15.28 7.17 -3.25
CA ASN A 99 -16.68 7.23 -2.86
C ASN A 99 -17.06 5.96 -2.08
N ASP A 100 -16.35 5.69 -1.00
CA ASP A 100 -16.63 4.61 -0.04
C ASP A 100 -17.13 5.20 1.28
N GLN A 101 -17.98 4.47 1.99
CA GLN A 101 -18.50 4.86 3.30
C GLN A 101 -17.42 4.86 4.40
N HIS A 102 -16.23 4.30 4.15
CA HIS A 102 -15.19 4.10 5.18
C HIS A 102 -13.85 4.83 4.97
N VAL A 103 -13.58 5.41 3.79
CA VAL A 103 -12.31 6.11 3.49
C VAL A 103 -12.58 7.49 2.92
N SER A 104 -11.99 8.52 3.53
CA SER A 104 -12.25 9.90 3.14
C SER A 104 -11.30 10.42 2.08
N THR A 105 -10.02 10.01 2.09
CA THR A 105 -8.98 10.56 1.22
C THR A 105 -7.85 9.57 0.98
N VAL A 106 -7.36 9.54 -0.26
CA VAL A 106 -6.18 8.79 -0.69
C VAL A 106 -5.10 9.79 -1.08
N GLN A 107 -3.85 9.60 -0.65
CA GLN A 107 -2.79 10.57 -0.88
C GLN A 107 -1.42 9.92 -1.04
N TRP A 108 -0.63 10.49 -1.95
CA TRP A 108 0.80 10.23 -2.05
C TRP A 108 1.58 11.05 -1.02
N PHE A 109 2.54 10.39 -0.39
CA PHE A 109 3.46 10.98 0.57
C PHE A 109 4.90 10.85 0.06
N ALA A 110 5.59 11.97 -0.06
CA ALA A 110 7.04 12.03 -0.30
C ALA A 110 7.85 11.97 1.01
N ASP A 111 7.19 12.20 2.15
CA ASP A 111 7.72 12.10 3.51
C ASP A 111 6.67 11.39 4.38
N LEU A 112 7.11 10.63 5.38
CA LEU A 112 6.20 9.88 6.26
C LEU A 112 5.19 10.82 6.96
N PRO A 113 3.87 10.55 6.85
CA PRO A 113 2.88 11.30 7.59
C PRO A 113 2.99 11.05 9.10
N ASN A 114 2.38 11.92 9.89
CA ASN A 114 2.20 11.65 11.32
C ASN A 114 1.18 10.52 11.49
N PHE A 115 1.67 9.35 11.89
CA PHE A 115 0.82 8.21 12.20
C PHE A 115 0.15 8.37 13.55
N THR A 116 -1.14 8.08 13.60
CA THR A 116 -1.92 8.09 14.85
C THR A 116 -2.10 6.67 15.40
N HIS A 117 -2.29 5.69 14.51
CA HIS A 117 -2.51 4.29 14.87
C HIS A 117 -1.36 3.35 14.47
N TRP A 118 -0.66 3.69 13.40
CA TRP A 118 0.47 2.91 12.86
C TRP A 118 1.77 3.23 13.59
N ASP A 119 2.58 2.20 13.86
CA ASP A 119 3.95 2.43 14.32
C ASP A 119 4.81 2.87 13.12
N VAL A 120 5.43 4.05 13.25
CA VAL A 120 6.32 4.59 12.21
C VAL A 120 7.46 3.61 11.90
N GLN A 121 7.89 2.81 12.87
CA GLN A 121 8.92 1.80 12.68
C GLN A 121 8.46 0.71 11.70
N GLU A 122 7.17 0.36 11.69
CA GLU A 122 6.65 -0.61 10.73
C GLU A 122 6.75 -0.11 9.29
N VAL A 123 6.42 1.17 9.09
CA VAL A 123 6.53 1.81 7.78
C VAL A 123 8.00 1.89 7.34
N ILE A 124 8.92 2.17 8.27
CA ILE A 124 10.36 2.18 8.02
C ILE A 124 10.87 0.78 7.63
N ASP A 125 10.50 -0.26 8.35
CA ASP A 125 10.94 -1.63 8.08
C ASP A 125 10.43 -2.12 6.72
N LEU A 126 9.16 -1.84 6.41
CA LEU A 126 8.57 -2.18 5.11
C LEU A 126 9.23 -1.38 3.98
N SER A 127 9.54 -0.11 4.19
CA SER A 127 10.29 0.72 3.23
C SER A 127 11.68 0.14 2.94
N ASN A 128 12.41 -0.28 3.98
CA ASN A 128 13.71 -0.94 3.84
C ASN A 128 13.60 -2.27 3.08
N TRP A 129 12.53 -3.03 3.32
CA TRP A 129 12.25 -4.25 2.57
C TRP A 129 12.02 -3.95 1.08
N VAL A 130 11.20 -2.96 0.73
CA VAL A 130 10.98 -2.54 -0.67
C VAL A 130 12.30 -2.17 -1.34
N ASP A 131 13.12 -1.36 -0.68
CA ASP A 131 14.43 -0.97 -1.22
C ASP A 131 15.40 -2.15 -1.39
N SER A 132 15.23 -3.22 -0.60
CA SER A 132 16.01 -4.44 -0.73
C SER A 132 15.61 -5.27 -1.96
N ILE A 133 14.36 -5.14 -2.45
CA ILE A 133 13.88 -5.84 -3.65
C ILE A 133 14.42 -5.16 -4.91
N GLU A 134 14.35 -3.84 -4.98
CA GLU A 134 14.88 -3.07 -6.12
C GLU A 134 16.38 -3.29 -6.33
N SER A 135 17.13 -3.47 -5.24
CA SER A 135 18.57 -3.77 -5.30
C SER A 135 18.91 -5.13 -5.96
N ARG A 136 17.91 -6.02 -6.14
CA ARG A 136 18.09 -7.33 -6.80
C ARG A 136 17.82 -7.29 -8.30
N HIS A 137 17.28 -6.19 -8.82
CA HIS A 137 16.94 -6.01 -10.24
C HIS A 137 17.88 -5.05 -10.98
N LYS A 138 18.97 -4.60 -10.33
CA LYS A 138 20.06 -3.83 -10.94
C LYS A 138 21.33 -4.65 -11.11
#